data_AF-A0A1Z4KFP4-F1
#
_entry.id   AF-A0A1Z4KFP4-F1
#
_cell.length_a   1.000
_cell.length_b   1.000
_cell.length_c   1.000
_cell.angle_alpha   90.00
_cell.angle_beta   90.00
_cell.angle_gamma   90.00
#
_symmetry.space_group_name_H-M   'P 1'
#
loop_
_entity.id
_entity.type
_entity.pdbx_description
1 polymer ?
#
loop_
_entity_poly.entity_id
_entity_poly.type
_entity_poly.pdbx_seq_one_letter_code
_entity_poly.pdbx_strand_id
1 'polypeptide(L)' 'MGVTNKRYILDTNVTLYLLGGRLLNTLPVGEFYLSVISEIEMLSYPALGAEEELRIQ' A
#
# COMPACT_ATOMS: atom_id res chain seq x y z
N MET A 1 -22.06 -2.16 -23.46
CA MET A 1 -20.59 -2.22 -23.28
C MET A 1 -20.32 -2.33 -21.79
N GLY A 2 -19.83 -3.47 -21.31
CA GLY A 2 -19.47 -3.63 -19.90
C GLY A 2 -18.20 -2.86 -19.61
N VAL A 3 -18.26 -1.85 -18.76
CA VAL A 3 -17.06 -1.15 -18.29
C VAL A 3 -16.33 -2.13 -17.37
N THR A 4 -15.21 -2.69 -17.82
CA THR A 4 -14.37 -3.53 -16.97
C THR A 4 -13.65 -2.61 -15.99
N ASN A 5 -14.08 -2.60 -14.73
CA ASN A 5 -13.37 -1.88 -13.68
C ASN A 5 -12.04 -2.58 -13.41
N LYS A 6 -10.93 -1.84 -13.40
CA LYS A 6 -9.61 -2.42 -13.13
C LYS A 6 -9.53 -2.79 -11.65
N ARG A 7 -8.97 -3.96 -11.36
CA ARG A 7 -8.82 -4.49 -10.00
C ARG A 7 -7.34 -4.66 -9.69
N TYR A 8 -6.95 -4.23 -8.50
CA TYR A 8 -5.58 -4.26 -8.02
C TYR A 8 -5.52 -4.92 -6.65
N ILE A 9 -4.52 -5.76 -6.43
CA ILE A 9 -4.17 -6.23 -5.09
C ILE A 9 -2.95 -5.41 -4.67
N LEU A 10 -3.06 -4.73 -3.53
CA LEU A 10 -1.96 -3.96 -2.98
C LEU A 10 -1.03 -4.87 -2.19
N ASP A 11 0.26 -4.66 -2.39
CA ASP A 11 1.27 -5.13 -1.46
C ASP A 11 1.20 -4.31 -0.16
N THR A 12 1.71 -4.88 0.92
CA THR A 12 1.81 -4.24 2.24
C THR A 12 2.59 -2.93 2.15
N ASN A 13 3.70 -2.89 1.41
CA ASN A 13 4.51 -1.68 1.25
C ASN A 13 3.72 -0.56 0.56
N VAL A 14 3.01 -0.84 -0.54
CA VAL A 14 2.20 0.19 -1.22
C VAL A 14 1.15 0.78 -0.27
N THR A 15 0.57 -0.06 0.59
CA THR A 15 -0.41 0.36 1.57
C THR A 15 0.21 1.21 2.68
N LEU A 16 1.38 0.84 3.18
CA LEU A 16 2.12 1.63 4.18
C LEU A 16 2.51 3.01 3.62
N TYR A 17 2.98 3.07 2.37
CA TYR A 17 3.30 4.34 1.71
C TYR A 17 2.05 5.20 1.49
N LEU A 18 0.92 4.59 1.13
CA LEU A 18 -0.36 5.29 1.00
C LEU A 18 -0.79 5.91 2.33
N LEU A 19 -0.83 5.10 3.40
CA LEU A 19 -1.24 5.54 4.74
C LEU A 19 -0.27 6.56 5.34
N GLY A 20 1.02 6.45 5.04
CA GLY A 20 2.06 7.40 5.45
C GLY A 20 2.13 8.67 4.60
N GLY A 21 1.31 8.80 3.55
CA GLY A 21 1.37 9.95 2.64
C GLY A 21 2.67 10.04 1.83
N ARG A 22 3.37 8.92 1.63
CA ARG A 22 4.70 8.83 0.98
C ARG A 22 4.65 8.39 -0.48
N LEU A 23 3.47 8.19 -1.06
CA LEU A 23 3.35 7.85 -2.48
C LEU A 23 3.77 9.02 -3.36
N LEU A 24 4.78 8.80 -4.21
CA LEU A 24 5.22 9.79 -5.20
C LEU A 24 4.16 10.07 -6.27
N ASN A 25 3.37 9.06 -6.63
CA ASN A 25 2.29 9.14 -7.61
C ASN A 25 0.99 8.60 -7.01
N THR A 26 -0.15 9.18 -7.41
CA THR A 26 -1.47 8.66 -7.02
C THR A 26 -1.71 7.27 -7.59
N LEU A 27 -2.46 6.44 -6.86
CA LEU A 27 -2.91 5.15 -7.38
C LEU A 27 -3.81 5.34 -8.61
N PRO A 28 -3.78 4.41 -9.59
CA PRO A 28 -4.64 4.48 -10.77
C PRO A 28 -6.12 4.37 -10.38
N VAL A 29 -7.03 4.74 -11.28
CA VAL A 29 -8.46 4.52 -11.03
C VAL A 29 -8.78 3.02 -11.09
N GLY A 30 -9.41 2.50 -10.04
CA GLY A 30 -9.84 1.10 -9.95
C GLY A 30 -10.30 0.68 -8.55
N GLU A 31 -10.63 -0.60 -8.43
CA GLU A 31 -10.92 -1.28 -7.15
C GLU A 31 -9.61 -1.83 -6.56
N PHE A 32 -9.42 -1.60 -5.27
CA PHE A 32 -8.23 -2.03 -4.53
C PHE A 32 -8.60 -3.04 -3.47
N TYR A 33 -7.78 -4.07 -3.35
CA TYR A 33 -7.93 -5.13 -2.38
C TYR A 33 -6.63 -5.30 -1.60
N LEU A 34 -6.76 -5.68 -0.34
CA LEU A 34 -5.68 -6.09 0.53
C LEU A 34 -5.87 -7.56 0.89
N SER A 35 -4.75 -8.27 1.06
CA SER A 35 -4.81 -9.61 1.62
C SER A 35 -4.91 -9.52 3.15
N VAL A 36 -5.56 -10.51 3.78
CA VAL A 36 -5.55 -10.67 5.25
C VAL A 36 -4.12 -10.76 5.79
N ILE A 37 -3.17 -11.31 5.01
CA ILE A 37 -1.76 -11.37 5.41
C ILE A 37 -1.17 -9.95 5.49
N SER A 38 -1.43 -9.11 4.49
CA SER A 38 -1.00 -7.71 4.49
C SER A 38 -1.59 -6.93 5.65
N GLU A 39 -2.84 -7.19 6.04
CA GLU A 39 -3.43 -6.61 7.26
C GLU A 39 -2.67 -7.00 8.53
N ILE A 40 -2.31 -8.28 8.68
CA ILE A 40 -1.53 -8.79 9.82
C ILE A 40 -0.12 -8.19 9.84
N GLU A 41 0.53 -8.08 8.68
CA GLU A 41 1.85 -7.48 8.54
C GLU A 41 1.83 -6.00 8.96
N MET A 42 0.82 -5.24 8.55
CA MET A 42 0.66 -3.83 8.97
C MET A 42 0.43 -3.68 10.47
N LEU A 43 -0.32 -4.59 11.11
CA LEU A 43 -0.49 -4.58 12.58
C LEU A 43 0.80 -4.88 13.32
N SER A 44 1.69 -5.64 12.70
CA SER A 44 3.00 -6.01 13.25
C SER A 44 4.07 -4.96 12.93
N TYR A 45 3.78 -4.04 12.01
CA TYR A 45 4.66 -2.93 11.68
C TYR A 45 4.65 -1.96 12.87
N PRO A 46 5.81 -1.73 13.53
CA PRO A 46 5.91 -0.63 14.46
C PRO A 46 5.44 0.62 13.73
N ALA A 47 4.76 1.56 14.39
CA ALA A 47 4.55 2.88 13.81
C ALA A 47 5.93 3.49 13.58
N LEU A 48 6.55 3.15 12.45
CA LEU A 48 7.93 3.44 12.15
C LEU A 48 7.98 4.95 12.12
N GLY A 49 8.59 5.48 13.19
CA GLY A 49 8.95 6.89 13.31
C GLY A 49 9.54 7.30 11.97
N ALA A 50 9.26 8.53 11.57
CA ALA A 50 9.45 9.05 10.22
C ALA A 50 10.89 9.02 9.64
N GLU A 51 11.81 8.20 10.15
CA GLU A 51 13.25 8.22 9.86
C GLU A 51 13.87 6.90 9.36
N GLU A 52 13.18 5.76 9.35
CA GLU A 52 13.81 4.48 8.93
C GLU A 52 13.60 4.11 7.44
N GLU A 53 13.64 5.10 6.55
CA GLU A 53 13.72 4.89 5.10
C GLU A 53 15.00 5.49 4.52
N LEU A 54 16.14 4.93 4.93
CA LEU A 54 17.39 5.17 4.20
C LEU A 54 18.35 3.98 4.38
N ARG A 55 17.96 2.81 3.88
CA ARG A 55 18.88 1.75 3.39
C ARG A 55 18.13 0.47 3.03
N ILE A 56 17.60 0.40 1.82
CA ILE A 56 17.66 -0.85 1.04
C ILE A 56 18.03 -0.41 -0.39
N GLN A 57 19.30 -0.63 -0.73
CA GLN A 57 19.81 -0.59 -2.10
C GLN A 57 19.45 -1.89 -2.81
#